data_AF-A0AAW0R7P0-F1
#
_entry.id   AF-A0AAW0R7P0-F1
#
_cell.length_a   1.000
_cell.length_b   1.000
_cell.length_c   1.000
_cell.angle_alpha   90.00
_cell.angle_beta   90.00
_cell.angle_gamma   90.00
#
_symmetry.space_group_name_H-M   'P 1'
#
loop_
_entity.id
_entity.type
_entity.pdbx_description
1 polymer ?
#
loop_
_entity_poly.entity_id
_entity_poly.type
_entity_poly.pdbx_seq_one_letter_code
_entity_poly.pdbx_strand_id
1 'polypeptide(L)'
;NLPHEQPSSTAAVALCHCYLSTGLSGRPPELTRQPYGFGPRTLVRSRHLLLPHANPAWRQPLHRRRHFSAEAVAHPTNRVQIYVSRSHDPYLNLSFEHYLLQKSHPDSVVLLLYTNRPCVVIGRNQNPWLEVALSALHRPELLAPSGTDHADAGDVDALGVQLVRRRSGGGTVFHDLGNVNYSVLCPPAAFDRDRHALMVVRALRSLGVSTARVNERHDIVLDDVPPDNDNTPPSTFKVSGSAYKLTRLRSLHHGTCLLSTPNLDRVGRFLRSPAAPYLKARGVDSVRSPIRNVGVGNAAFEEAVIAEFGALYGNVDVETVTRRDIQEIPDVMRGHDELKSLDWIYTQTPQFTFSTRPTVDDPRPRPPLPDYLSRDLDLSITARHGQITEAKGAGIETSALDSVYLHKVDDWRTLVGESAGSWLNGVFGPRPC
;
A
#
# COMPACT_ATOMS: atom_id res chain seq x y z
N ASN A 1 9.44 -34.99 34.56
CA ASN A 1 8.61 -36.22 34.48
C ASN A 1 7.21 -35.86 34.04
N LEU A 2 7.04 -35.92 32.72
CA LEU A 2 5.86 -36.22 31.88
C LEU A 2 4.77 -37.14 32.50
N PRO A 3 3.62 -37.42 31.84
CA PRO A 3 3.05 -36.81 30.60
C PRO A 3 1.49 -36.65 30.52
N HIS A 4 1.08 -35.99 29.42
CA HIS A 4 -0.03 -36.25 28.47
C HIS A 4 -1.46 -36.63 28.91
N GLU A 5 -2.47 -35.98 28.31
CA GLU A 5 -3.27 -36.59 27.22
C GLU A 5 -4.10 -35.56 26.42
N GLN A 6 -4.13 -35.75 25.10
CA GLN A 6 -5.09 -35.15 24.15
C GLN A 6 -6.38 -35.99 24.10
N PRO A 7 -7.41 -35.51 23.40
CA PRO A 7 -8.14 -36.41 22.53
C PRO A 7 -8.26 -35.93 21.07
N SER A 8 -8.28 -36.92 20.20
CA SER A 8 -8.33 -36.93 18.74
C SER A 8 -9.76 -36.93 18.16
N SER A 9 -9.86 -36.35 16.96
CA SER A 9 -10.77 -36.56 15.81
C SER A 9 -11.96 -37.54 15.87
N THR A 10 -13.10 -37.13 15.28
CA THR A 10 -13.87 -37.90 14.25
C THR A 10 -14.88 -36.94 13.57
N ALA A 11 -14.66 -36.49 12.32
CA ALA A 11 -15.23 -37.00 11.07
C ALA A 11 -16.74 -37.32 11.10
N ALA A 12 -17.56 -36.45 10.49
CA ALA A 12 -18.96 -36.71 10.17
C ALA A 12 -19.15 -36.73 8.65
N VAL A 13 -19.73 -37.85 8.21
CA VAL A 13 -20.04 -38.26 6.85
C VAL A 13 -21.36 -37.62 6.41
N ALA A 14 -21.40 -37.04 5.20
CA ALA A 14 -22.65 -36.71 4.52
C ALA A 14 -22.71 -37.49 3.20
N LEU A 15 -23.67 -38.42 3.15
CA LEU A 15 -24.04 -39.24 2.02
C LEU A 15 -24.58 -38.39 0.86
N CYS A 16 -24.11 -38.65 -0.37
CA CYS A 16 -24.83 -38.27 -1.57
C CYS A 16 -24.97 -39.50 -2.48
N HIS A 17 -26.22 -39.87 -2.74
CA HIS A 17 -26.62 -41.04 -3.51
C HIS A 17 -26.35 -40.83 -5.01
N CYS A 18 -25.71 -41.81 -5.63
CA CYS A 18 -25.65 -41.96 -7.08
C CYS A 18 -27.01 -42.42 -7.64
N TYR A 19 -27.44 -41.80 -8.74
CA TYR A 19 -28.24 -42.46 -9.78
C TYR A 19 -27.62 -42.14 -11.14
N LEU A 20 -27.12 -43.18 -11.80
CA LEU A 20 -26.76 -43.22 -13.21
C LEU A 20 -27.95 -43.82 -13.98
N SER A 21 -28.32 -43.24 -15.12
CA SER A 21 -28.50 -43.98 -16.38
C SER A 21 -28.84 -43.05 -17.55
N THR A 22 -28.03 -43.16 -18.62
CA THR A 22 -28.36 -43.18 -20.07
C THR A 22 -29.33 -42.12 -20.63
N GLY A 23 -29.06 -41.35 -21.68
CA GLY A 23 -28.26 -41.55 -22.89
C GLY A 23 -29.00 -40.83 -24.06
N LEU A 24 -28.31 -40.68 -25.20
CA LEU A 24 -28.80 -40.27 -26.54
C LEU A 24 -28.65 -38.79 -26.96
N SER A 25 -27.56 -38.57 -27.71
CA SER A 25 -27.49 -38.04 -29.09
C SER A 25 -28.47 -36.96 -29.60
N GLY A 26 -27.92 -35.85 -30.08
CA GLY A 26 -28.57 -34.96 -31.06
C GLY A 26 -27.68 -33.77 -31.46
N ARG A 27 -27.24 -33.73 -32.72
CA ARG A 27 -26.44 -32.64 -33.34
C ARG A 27 -27.28 -31.35 -33.55
N PRO A 28 -26.64 -30.17 -33.72
CA PRO A 28 -27.29 -28.87 -33.84
C PRO A 28 -27.59 -28.50 -35.31
N PRO A 29 -28.36 -27.44 -35.58
CA PRO A 29 -28.27 -26.73 -36.84
C PRO A 29 -27.62 -25.34 -36.69
N GLU A 30 -26.66 -25.10 -37.58
CA GLU A 30 -26.14 -23.79 -37.99
C GLU A 30 -27.26 -22.91 -38.58
N LEU A 31 -27.15 -21.59 -38.38
CA LEU A 31 -27.76 -20.60 -39.27
C LEU A 31 -26.83 -19.38 -39.38
N THR A 32 -26.00 -19.44 -40.42
CA THR A 32 -25.60 -18.38 -41.37
C THR A 32 -25.74 -16.90 -40.98
N ARG A 33 -24.59 -16.22 -41.02
CA ARG A 33 -24.42 -14.78 -41.27
C ARG A 33 -24.96 -14.38 -42.65
N GLN A 34 -25.58 -13.21 -42.77
CA GLN A 34 -25.27 -12.27 -43.86
C GLN A 34 -25.41 -10.78 -43.43
N PRO A 35 -24.58 -9.87 -43.96
CA PRO A 35 -24.55 -8.44 -43.63
C PRO A 35 -25.06 -7.55 -44.79
N TYR A 36 -25.71 -6.43 -44.47
CA TYR A 36 -25.92 -5.27 -45.36
C TYR A 36 -26.15 -4.05 -44.44
N GLY A 37 -25.72 -2.82 -44.68
CA GLY A 37 -25.25 -2.11 -45.86
C GLY A 37 -25.57 -0.63 -45.60
N PHE A 38 -24.65 0.27 -45.97
CA PHE A 38 -24.66 1.71 -45.63
C PHE A 38 -25.70 2.55 -46.41
N GLY A 39 -26.31 3.52 -45.71
CA GLY A 39 -26.68 4.88 -46.18
C GLY A 39 -28.13 5.12 -46.67
N PRO A 40 -28.60 6.38 -46.85
CA PRO A 40 -28.13 7.68 -46.34
C PRO A 40 -29.23 8.51 -45.60
N ARG A 41 -28.82 9.70 -45.16
CA ARG A 41 -29.53 10.71 -44.35
C ARG A 41 -30.91 11.17 -44.87
N THR A 42 -31.84 11.40 -43.94
CA THR A 42 -33.00 12.29 -44.11
C THR A 42 -33.15 13.20 -42.89
N LEU A 43 -33.10 14.51 -43.13
CA LEU A 43 -33.49 15.56 -42.19
C LEU A 43 -35.00 15.49 -41.94
N VAL A 44 -35.42 15.40 -40.68
CA VAL A 44 -36.79 15.70 -40.27
C VAL A 44 -36.75 16.66 -39.07
N ARG A 45 -37.23 17.89 -39.29
CA ARG A 45 -37.63 18.83 -38.24
C ARG A 45 -38.89 18.29 -37.57
N SER A 46 -38.92 18.22 -36.24
CA SER A 46 -40.19 18.30 -35.50
C SER A 46 -40.02 18.77 -34.06
N ARG A 47 -40.64 19.93 -33.81
CA ARG A 47 -41.43 20.35 -32.64
C ARG A 47 -40.80 20.31 -31.24
N HIS A 48 -40.61 21.52 -30.73
CA HIS A 48 -40.56 21.89 -29.33
C HIS A 48 -41.68 21.26 -28.51
N LEU A 49 -41.28 20.50 -27.48
CA LEU A 49 -42.07 20.21 -26.29
C LEU A 49 -41.39 20.89 -25.11
N LEU A 50 -42.10 21.85 -24.53
CA LEU A 50 -41.74 22.54 -23.29
C LEU A 50 -41.82 21.55 -22.13
N LEU A 51 -40.70 21.36 -21.41
CA LEU A 51 -40.68 20.72 -20.10
C LEU A 51 -40.66 21.79 -19.00
N PRO A 52 -41.39 21.60 -17.89
CA PRO A 52 -41.53 22.61 -16.84
C PRO A 52 -40.29 22.69 -15.94
N HIS A 53 -40.10 23.90 -15.42
CA HIS A 53 -39.02 24.41 -14.58
C HIS A 53 -38.23 23.40 -13.72
N ALA A 54 -36.93 23.29 -14.03
CA ALA A 54 -35.93 22.84 -13.07
C ALA A 54 -35.57 23.99 -12.11
N ASN A 55 -35.67 23.67 -10.83
CA ASN A 55 -35.40 24.50 -9.66
C ASN A 55 -33.94 24.99 -9.62
N PRO A 56 -33.63 26.30 -9.47
CA PRO A 56 -32.25 26.78 -9.44
C PRO A 56 -31.77 26.93 -7.98
N ALA A 57 -31.16 25.90 -7.40
CA ALA A 57 -30.44 26.05 -6.13
C ALA A 57 -29.43 24.93 -5.82
N TRP A 58 -28.57 24.56 -6.76
CA TRP A 58 -27.31 23.90 -6.40
C TRP A 58 -26.22 24.97 -6.31
N ARG A 59 -26.20 25.68 -5.17
CA ARG A 59 -24.99 26.43 -4.80
C ARG A 59 -23.93 25.39 -4.47
N GLN A 60 -22.92 25.26 -5.32
CA GLN A 60 -21.68 24.61 -4.90
C GLN A 60 -21.21 25.26 -3.60
N PRO A 61 -20.80 24.49 -2.57
CA PRO A 61 -20.20 25.09 -1.39
C PRO A 61 -19.01 25.90 -1.87
N LEU A 62 -19.04 27.21 -1.62
CA LEU A 62 -17.86 28.05 -1.79
C LEU A 62 -16.81 27.51 -0.84
N HIS A 63 -15.87 26.71 -1.35
CA HIS A 63 -14.70 26.28 -0.60
C HIS A 63 -13.93 27.55 -0.20
N ARG A 64 -14.18 28.05 1.01
CA ARG A 64 -13.35 29.10 1.59
C ARG A 64 -11.97 28.48 1.80
N ARG A 65 -11.02 28.84 0.94
CA ARG A 65 -9.59 28.65 1.22
C ARG A 65 -9.26 29.46 2.47
N ARG A 66 -9.28 28.81 3.62
CA ARG A 66 -8.56 29.32 4.80
C ARG A 66 -7.10 28.96 4.60
N HIS A 67 -6.21 29.90 4.89
CA HIS A 67 -4.80 29.55 5.04
C HIS A 67 -4.67 28.61 6.23
N PHE A 68 -3.91 27.53 6.05
CA PHE A 68 -3.60 26.61 7.13
C PHE A 68 -2.94 27.36 8.28
N SER A 69 -3.43 27.13 9.50
CA SER A 69 -2.86 27.71 10.71
C SER A 69 -2.54 26.62 11.72
N ALA A 70 -1.26 26.57 12.12
CA ALA A 70 -0.78 25.73 13.20
C ALA A 70 -1.57 25.93 14.52
N GLU A 71 -1.99 27.17 14.80
CA GLU A 71 -2.79 27.50 15.98
C GLU A 71 -4.19 26.89 15.89
N ALA A 72 -4.80 26.91 14.71
CA ALA A 72 -6.12 26.32 14.48
C ALA A 72 -6.11 24.80 14.73
N VAL A 73 -5.04 24.10 14.37
CA VAL A 73 -4.91 22.64 14.59
C VAL A 73 -5.05 22.29 16.07
N ALA A 74 -4.39 23.06 16.96
CA ALA A 74 -4.36 22.81 18.40
C ALA A 74 -5.55 23.44 19.16
N HIS A 75 -6.33 24.32 18.52
CA HIS A 75 -7.34 25.12 19.21
C HIS A 75 -8.47 24.25 19.80
N PRO A 76 -8.83 24.39 21.09
CA PRO A 76 -9.82 23.53 21.75
C PRO A 76 -11.24 23.57 21.16
N THR A 77 -11.60 24.64 20.43
CA THR A 77 -12.90 24.72 19.76
C THR A 77 -12.97 23.88 18.49
N ASN A 78 -11.83 23.52 17.90
CA ASN A 78 -11.75 22.79 16.65
C ASN A 78 -11.80 21.28 16.91
N ARG A 79 -12.99 20.82 17.34
CA ARG A 79 -13.24 19.42 17.73
C ARG A 79 -13.29 18.47 16.54
N VAL A 80 -13.65 18.96 15.35
CA VAL A 80 -13.69 18.18 14.11
C VAL A 80 -12.96 18.96 13.04
N GLN A 81 -12.04 18.32 12.33
CA GLN A 81 -11.19 18.97 11.32
C GLN A 81 -11.03 18.04 10.10
N ILE A 82 -11.03 18.61 8.90
CA ILE A 82 -10.86 17.86 7.64
C ILE A 82 -9.80 18.56 6.81
N TYR A 83 -8.74 17.84 6.47
CA TYR A 83 -7.64 18.32 5.63
C TYR A 83 -7.54 17.46 4.36
N VAL A 84 -7.32 18.11 3.22
CA VAL A 84 -6.95 17.42 1.98
C VAL A 84 -5.63 17.98 1.47
N SER A 85 -4.59 17.13 1.45
CA SER A 85 -3.27 17.51 0.94
C SER A 85 -3.23 17.40 -0.58
N ARG A 86 -2.73 18.46 -1.22
CA ARG A 86 -2.41 18.49 -2.66
C ARG A 86 -0.92 18.30 -2.93
N SER A 87 -0.14 17.94 -1.91
CA SER A 87 1.22 17.43 -2.11
C SER A 87 1.19 15.96 -2.50
N HIS A 88 1.99 15.59 -3.49
CA HIS A 88 2.26 14.19 -3.82
C HIS A 88 3.55 13.64 -3.19
N ASP A 89 4.20 14.42 -2.33
CA ASP A 89 5.42 13.99 -1.63
C ASP A 89 5.10 13.08 -0.43
N PRO A 90 5.42 11.77 -0.48
CA PRO A 90 5.13 10.86 0.62
C PRO A 90 5.82 11.23 1.93
N TYR A 91 7.04 11.81 1.87
CA TYR A 91 7.73 12.26 3.08
C TYR A 91 6.99 13.44 3.71
N LEU A 92 6.49 14.36 2.87
CA LEU A 92 5.79 15.55 3.35
C LEU A 92 4.41 15.19 3.91
N ASN A 93 3.66 14.33 3.20
CA ASN A 93 2.36 13.85 3.65
C ASN A 93 2.45 13.08 4.96
N LEU A 94 3.42 12.15 5.11
CA LEU A 94 3.60 11.40 6.36
C LEU A 94 4.13 12.28 7.50
N SER A 95 4.92 13.30 7.20
CA SER A 95 5.34 14.26 8.21
C SER A 95 4.18 15.14 8.67
N PHE A 96 3.30 15.57 7.75
CA PHE A 96 2.10 16.32 8.07
C PHE A 96 1.08 15.48 8.88
N GLU A 97 0.85 14.23 8.50
CA GLU A 97 0.07 13.26 9.28
C GLU A 97 0.60 13.15 10.71
N HIS A 98 1.93 13.05 10.87
CA HIS A 98 2.57 12.99 12.17
C HIS A 98 2.40 14.29 12.96
N TYR A 99 2.52 15.44 12.30
CA TYR A 99 2.30 16.75 12.91
C TYR A 99 0.87 16.88 13.47
N LEU A 100 -0.15 16.53 12.68
CA LEU A 100 -1.55 16.53 13.13
C LEU A 100 -1.77 15.61 14.34
N LEU A 101 -1.09 14.45 14.36
CA LEU A 101 -1.11 13.51 15.49
C LEU A 101 -0.49 14.08 16.76
N GLN A 102 0.57 14.88 16.63
CA GLN A 102 1.25 15.47 17.78
C GLN A 102 0.58 16.75 18.28
N LYS A 103 0.02 17.56 17.38
CA LYS A 103 -0.35 18.94 17.67
C LYS A 103 -1.84 19.20 17.79
N SER A 104 -2.69 18.40 17.14
CA SER A 104 -4.13 18.69 17.25
C SER A 104 -4.67 18.37 18.64
N HIS A 105 -5.75 19.05 19.02
CA HIS A 105 -6.27 18.97 20.38
C HIS A 105 -6.57 17.51 20.81
N PRO A 106 -6.28 17.07 22.05
CA PRO A 106 -6.50 15.69 22.51
C PRO A 106 -7.89 15.13 22.26
N ASP A 107 -8.95 15.92 22.46
CA ASP A 107 -10.32 15.48 22.20
C ASP A 107 -10.84 15.80 20.77
N SER A 108 -9.96 16.19 19.84
CA SER A 108 -10.36 16.41 18.45
C SER A 108 -10.37 15.12 17.63
N VAL A 109 -11.23 15.09 16.61
CA VAL A 109 -11.21 14.09 15.54
C VAL A 109 -10.80 14.77 14.23
N VAL A 110 -9.80 14.22 13.56
CA VAL A 110 -9.22 14.82 12.35
C VAL A 110 -9.22 13.80 11.22
N LEU A 111 -9.72 14.19 10.05
CA LEU A 111 -9.55 13.47 8.79
C LEU A 111 -8.46 14.14 7.96
N LEU A 112 -7.53 13.36 7.43
CA LEU A 112 -6.57 13.77 6.41
C LEU A 112 -6.69 12.83 5.20
N LEU A 113 -6.83 13.41 4.01
CA LEU A 113 -6.80 12.70 2.73
C LEU A 113 -5.59 13.16 1.90
N TYR A 114 -4.90 12.23 1.25
CA TYR A 114 -3.73 12.53 0.41
C TYR A 114 -3.41 11.43 -0.59
N THR A 115 -2.78 11.79 -1.70
CA THR A 115 -2.22 10.85 -2.69
C THR A 115 -0.71 11.05 -2.75
N ASN A 116 0.04 9.99 -3.03
CA ASN A 116 1.50 10.05 -3.14
C ASN A 116 1.92 9.72 -4.57
N ARG A 117 3.02 10.34 -5.03
CA ARG A 117 3.75 9.85 -6.20
C ARG A 117 4.27 8.42 -5.96
N PRO A 118 4.69 7.69 -7.01
CA PRO A 118 5.20 6.33 -6.90
C PRO A 118 6.18 6.12 -5.74
N CYS A 119 5.77 5.29 -4.77
CA CYS A 119 6.61 4.93 -3.64
C CYS A 119 6.24 3.59 -3.02
N VAL A 120 7.20 2.95 -2.37
CA VAL A 120 6.98 1.79 -1.51
C VAL A 120 7.05 2.25 -0.06
N VAL A 121 5.98 2.05 0.69
CA VAL A 121 5.88 2.44 2.10
C VAL A 121 5.97 1.21 3.00
N ILE A 122 7.09 1.06 3.70
CA ILE A 122 7.33 -0.01 4.67
C ILE A 122 6.89 0.42 6.08
N GLY A 123 6.45 -0.55 6.89
CA GLY A 123 6.08 -0.32 8.28
C GLY A 123 7.28 -0.01 9.19
N ARG A 124 7.01 0.60 10.35
CA ARG A 124 8.04 1.08 11.30
C ARG A 124 9.13 0.06 11.63
N ASN A 125 8.75 -1.21 11.79
CA ASN A 125 9.62 -2.31 12.23
C ASN A 125 9.92 -3.34 11.12
N GLN A 126 9.66 -3.01 9.85
CA GLN A 126 9.91 -3.94 8.75
C GLN A 126 11.37 -3.88 8.27
N ASN A 127 11.81 -4.95 7.61
CA ASN A 127 13.11 -5.04 6.99
C ASN A 127 13.01 -4.69 5.49
N PRO A 128 13.61 -3.59 5.01
CA PRO A 128 13.51 -3.17 3.62
C PRO A 128 14.10 -4.21 2.66
N TRP A 129 15.17 -4.90 3.04
CA TRP A 129 15.78 -5.98 2.26
C TRP A 129 14.92 -7.24 2.21
N LEU A 130 14.00 -7.44 3.16
CA LEU A 130 13.07 -8.58 3.12
C LEU A 130 11.84 -8.25 2.27
N GLU A 131 11.35 -7.02 2.37
CA GLU A 131 10.04 -6.62 1.84
C GLU A 131 10.12 -6.07 0.41
N VAL A 132 11.24 -5.45 0.04
CA VAL A 132 11.34 -4.62 -1.16
C VAL A 132 12.44 -5.11 -2.09
N ALA A 133 12.14 -5.16 -3.39
CA ALA A 133 13.15 -5.29 -4.43
C ALA A 133 13.85 -3.93 -4.62
N LEU A 134 14.85 -3.63 -3.80
CA LEU A 134 15.50 -2.31 -3.77
C LEU A 134 16.12 -1.91 -5.12
N SER A 135 16.63 -2.87 -5.90
CA SER A 135 17.14 -2.62 -7.25
C SER A 135 16.04 -2.21 -8.24
N ALA A 136 14.79 -2.60 -8.01
CA ALA A 136 13.65 -2.23 -8.88
C ALA A 136 13.22 -0.78 -8.67
N LEU A 137 13.51 -0.17 -7.52
CA LEU A 137 13.10 1.20 -7.20
C LEU A 137 13.70 2.25 -8.14
N HIS A 138 14.91 1.98 -8.65
CA HIS A 138 15.67 2.86 -9.55
C HIS A 138 15.40 2.59 -11.03
N ARG A 139 14.36 1.81 -11.36
CA ARG A 139 14.00 1.41 -12.71
C ARG A 139 12.66 2.02 -13.11
N PRO A 140 12.62 3.30 -13.51
CA PRO A 140 11.37 3.98 -13.88
C PRO A 140 10.61 3.27 -15.00
N GLU A 141 11.30 2.53 -15.88
CA GLU A 141 10.71 1.70 -16.93
C GLU A 141 9.82 0.54 -16.41
N LEU A 142 9.92 0.20 -15.12
CA LEU A 142 9.02 -0.78 -14.50
C LEU A 142 7.64 -0.21 -14.22
N LEU A 143 7.50 1.11 -14.11
CA LEU A 143 6.21 1.77 -13.99
C LEU A 143 5.47 1.74 -15.33
N ALA A 144 4.15 1.79 -15.27
CA ALA A 144 3.33 2.03 -16.46
C ALA A 144 3.65 3.44 -17.01
N PRO A 145 3.63 3.63 -18.34
CA PRO A 145 3.79 4.96 -18.92
C PRO A 145 2.78 5.93 -18.32
N SER A 146 3.25 7.08 -17.86
CA SER A 146 2.40 8.17 -17.38
C SER A 146 1.55 8.67 -18.56
N GLY A 147 0.32 8.18 -18.71
CA GLY A 147 -0.62 8.65 -19.74
C GLY A 147 -1.24 10.01 -19.41
N THR A 148 -0.59 10.81 -18.57
CA THR A 148 -1.16 12.00 -17.93
C THR A 148 -0.35 13.25 -18.22
N ASP A 149 -0.99 14.22 -18.87
CA ASP A 149 -0.56 15.62 -19.02
C ASP A 149 -0.63 16.38 -17.67
N HIS A 150 -0.06 15.84 -16.58
CA HIS A 150 -0.03 16.56 -15.31
C HIS A 150 1.08 17.61 -15.35
N ALA A 151 0.69 18.89 -15.39
CA ALA A 151 1.61 20.04 -15.45
C ALA A 151 2.59 20.16 -14.26
N ASP A 152 2.39 19.40 -13.18
CA ASP A 152 3.31 19.27 -12.04
C ASP A 152 4.23 18.02 -12.12
N ALA A 153 4.18 17.25 -13.22
CA ALA A 153 4.98 16.03 -13.43
C ALA A 153 6.50 16.28 -13.52
N GLY A 154 6.94 17.53 -13.69
CA GLY A 154 8.35 17.88 -13.83
C GLY A 154 9.23 17.45 -12.64
N ASP A 155 8.67 17.39 -11.43
CA ASP A 155 9.34 16.89 -10.21
C ASP A 155 9.06 15.39 -9.93
N VAL A 156 8.04 14.82 -10.57
CA VAL A 156 7.47 13.50 -10.22
C VAL A 156 8.14 12.38 -11.03
N ASP A 157 8.42 12.61 -12.31
CA ASP A 157 8.97 11.60 -13.21
C ASP A 157 10.50 11.41 -13.06
N ALA A 158 11.21 12.39 -12.46
CA ALA A 158 12.67 12.36 -12.34
C ALA A 158 13.21 11.53 -11.16
N LEU A 159 12.37 11.16 -10.18
CA LEU A 159 12.81 10.63 -8.88
C LEU A 159 12.68 9.11 -8.70
N GLY A 160 12.15 8.38 -9.69
CA GLY A 160 11.90 6.94 -9.58
C GLY A 160 10.89 6.57 -8.47
N VAL A 161 10.89 5.30 -8.04
CA VAL A 161 10.03 4.84 -6.94
C VAL A 161 10.74 5.04 -5.61
N GLN A 162 10.20 5.87 -4.73
CA GLN A 162 10.85 6.15 -3.44
C GLN A 162 10.60 5.05 -2.40
N LEU A 163 11.59 4.74 -1.57
CA LEU A 163 11.40 3.91 -0.38
C LEU A 163 11.12 4.78 0.84
N VAL A 164 10.01 4.53 1.54
CA VAL A 164 9.57 5.35 2.67
C VAL A 164 9.28 4.45 3.87
N ARG A 165 9.82 4.78 5.04
CA ARG A 165 9.45 4.12 6.30
C ARG A 165 8.47 4.97 7.07
N ARG A 166 7.24 4.48 7.27
CA ARG A 166 6.24 5.19 8.08
C ARG A 166 6.43 4.98 9.58
N ARG A 167 5.81 5.85 10.37
CA ARG A 167 5.88 5.83 11.85
C ARG A 167 4.95 4.81 12.51
N SER A 168 3.95 4.29 11.79
CA SER A 168 3.01 3.25 12.21
C SER A 168 3.54 1.84 11.90
N GLY A 169 2.97 0.83 12.55
CA GLY A 169 3.25 -0.58 12.24
C GLY A 169 2.58 -1.06 10.95
N GLY A 170 2.47 -2.38 10.76
CA GLY A 170 1.82 -3.03 9.62
C GLY A 170 2.79 -3.39 8.48
N GLY A 171 2.23 -3.93 7.39
CA GLY A 171 2.98 -4.43 6.24
C GLY A 171 3.42 -3.38 5.21
N THR A 172 4.06 -3.83 4.14
CA THR A 172 4.55 -2.97 3.05
C THR A 172 3.49 -2.78 1.98
N VAL A 173 3.34 -1.56 1.48
CA VAL A 173 2.38 -1.19 0.42
C VAL A 173 3.06 -0.35 -0.67
N PHE A 174 2.50 -0.38 -1.88
CA PHE A 174 2.88 0.50 -2.97
C PHE A 174 1.84 1.60 -3.15
N HIS A 175 2.28 2.84 -3.35
CA HIS A 175 1.43 3.97 -3.66
C HIS A 175 1.80 4.53 -5.02
N ASP A 176 0.80 5.08 -5.71
CA ASP A 176 0.93 6.01 -6.82
C ASP A 176 -0.31 6.93 -6.84
N LEU A 177 -0.47 7.69 -7.91
CA LEU A 177 -1.58 8.64 -8.06
C LEU A 177 -2.96 7.97 -8.17
N GLY A 178 -3.04 6.67 -8.46
CA GLY A 178 -4.28 5.89 -8.44
C GLY A 178 -4.63 5.31 -7.06
N ASN A 179 -3.84 5.63 -6.02
CA ASN A 179 -4.06 5.21 -4.65
C ASN A 179 -4.27 6.42 -3.73
N VAL A 180 -5.48 6.55 -3.17
CA VAL A 180 -5.79 7.57 -2.15
C VAL A 180 -5.55 7.00 -0.76
N ASN A 181 -4.88 7.78 0.09
CA ASN A 181 -4.67 7.47 1.49
C ASN A 181 -5.65 8.28 2.34
N TYR A 182 -6.19 7.65 3.37
CA TYR A 182 -7.00 8.29 4.39
C TYR A 182 -6.37 8.10 5.76
N SER A 183 -6.51 9.09 6.63
CA SER A 183 -6.00 9.06 7.99
C SER A 183 -7.02 9.69 8.91
N VAL A 184 -7.48 8.94 9.90
CA VAL A 184 -8.36 9.44 10.94
C VAL A 184 -7.63 9.41 12.28
N LEU A 185 -7.55 10.58 12.90
CA LEU A 185 -6.94 10.77 14.21
C LEU A 185 -8.04 11.03 15.21
N CYS A 186 -8.03 10.35 16.34
CA CYS A 186 -9.07 10.44 17.36
C CYS A 186 -8.51 10.24 18.77
N PRO A 187 -9.30 10.55 19.81
CA PRO A 187 -8.92 10.24 21.19
C PRO A 187 -8.79 8.73 21.39
N PRO A 188 -7.90 8.24 22.27
CA PRO A 188 -7.73 6.80 22.51
C PRO A 188 -9.00 6.08 22.94
N ALA A 189 -9.85 6.74 23.72
CA ALA A 189 -11.14 6.19 24.16
C ALA A 189 -12.14 5.97 23.00
N ALA A 190 -11.97 6.67 21.87
CA ALA A 190 -12.81 6.54 20.69
C ALA A 190 -12.19 5.64 19.60
N PHE A 191 -11.00 5.09 19.85
CA PHE A 191 -10.28 4.27 18.88
C PHE A 191 -10.92 2.89 18.77
N ASP A 192 -11.27 2.54 17.54
CA ASP A 192 -11.73 1.21 17.14
C ASP A 192 -11.11 0.89 15.78
N ARG A 193 -10.66 -0.35 15.59
CA ARG A 193 -9.90 -0.76 14.40
C ARG A 193 -10.73 -0.77 13.12
N ASP A 194 -12.03 -1.01 13.25
CA ASP A 194 -12.95 -1.16 12.12
C ASP A 194 -13.75 0.11 11.85
N ARG A 195 -13.95 0.98 12.84
CA ARG A 195 -14.81 2.16 12.74
C ARG A 195 -14.55 3.00 11.48
N HIS A 196 -13.29 3.37 11.22
CA HIS A 196 -12.98 4.19 10.03
C HIS A 196 -12.80 3.35 8.77
N ALA A 197 -12.49 2.05 8.87
CA ALA A 197 -12.53 1.16 7.71
C ALA A 197 -13.97 0.97 7.22
N LEU A 198 -14.93 0.79 8.13
CA LEU A 198 -16.36 0.73 7.87
C LEU A 198 -16.90 2.06 7.32
N MET A 199 -16.37 3.20 7.78
CA MET A 199 -16.65 4.51 7.18
C MET A 199 -16.26 4.54 5.70
N VAL A 200 -15.06 4.08 5.37
CA VAL A 200 -14.61 4.00 3.97
C VAL A 200 -15.42 2.97 3.17
N VAL A 201 -15.83 1.85 3.76
CA VAL A 201 -16.74 0.89 3.11
C VAL A 201 -18.08 1.55 2.75
N ARG A 202 -18.66 2.36 3.64
CA ARG A 202 -19.92 3.08 3.33
C ARG A 202 -19.71 4.08 2.19
N ALA A 203 -18.59 4.81 2.19
CA ALA A 203 -18.22 5.71 1.09
C ALA A 203 -18.07 4.95 -0.24
N LEU A 204 -17.45 3.77 -0.24
CA LEU A 204 -17.33 2.94 -1.43
C LEU A 204 -18.69 2.43 -1.93
N ARG A 205 -19.57 2.01 -1.00
CA ARG A 205 -20.92 1.54 -1.35
C ARG A 205 -21.80 2.65 -1.92
N SER A 206 -21.68 3.88 -1.42
CA SER A 206 -22.41 5.03 -1.99
C SER A 206 -21.96 5.36 -3.41
N LEU A 207 -20.75 4.96 -3.79
CA LEU A 207 -20.20 5.05 -5.16
C LEU A 207 -20.51 3.80 -6.03
N GLY A 208 -21.36 2.89 -5.56
CA GLY A 208 -21.78 1.70 -6.31
C GLY A 208 -20.92 0.45 -6.08
N VAL A 209 -19.93 0.50 -5.19
CA VAL A 209 -19.05 -0.64 -4.88
C VAL A 209 -19.68 -1.50 -3.79
N SER A 210 -20.76 -2.19 -4.13
CA SER A 210 -21.64 -2.88 -3.18
C SER A 210 -20.97 -4.01 -2.38
N THR A 211 -20.01 -4.72 -2.98
CA THR A 211 -19.33 -5.87 -2.36
C THR A 211 -18.20 -5.49 -1.40
N ALA A 212 -17.94 -4.20 -1.21
CA ALA A 212 -16.95 -3.73 -0.25
C ALA A 212 -17.33 -4.12 1.18
N ARG A 213 -16.38 -4.70 1.92
CA ARG A 213 -16.51 -5.00 3.36
C ARG A 213 -15.16 -4.99 4.06
N VAL A 214 -15.20 -4.93 5.39
CA VAL A 214 -14.02 -5.16 6.24
C VAL A 214 -13.88 -6.66 6.51
N ASN A 215 -12.66 -7.19 6.44
CA ASN A 215 -12.36 -8.58 6.80
C ASN A 215 -11.83 -8.69 8.24
N GLU A 216 -11.56 -9.92 8.69
CA GLU A 216 -11.07 -10.21 10.05
C GLU A 216 -9.70 -9.59 10.37
N ARG A 217 -8.95 -9.15 9.35
CA ARG A 217 -7.65 -8.48 9.49
C ARG A 217 -7.77 -6.95 9.43
N HIS A 218 -8.99 -6.42 9.45
CA HIS A 218 -9.27 -4.99 9.34
C HIS A 218 -8.82 -4.38 7.99
N ASP A 219 -8.67 -5.21 6.96
CA ASP A 219 -8.50 -4.78 5.56
C ASP A 219 -9.88 -4.55 4.93
N ILE A 220 -9.96 -3.64 3.95
CA ILE A 220 -11.15 -3.57 3.09
C ILE A 220 -10.91 -4.43 1.86
N VAL A 221 -11.88 -5.30 1.60
CA VAL A 221 -11.86 -6.26 0.51
C VAL A 221 -13.11 -6.13 -0.36
N LEU A 222 -12.98 -6.54 -1.62
CA LEU A 222 -14.09 -6.79 -2.53
C LEU A 222 -14.23 -8.29 -2.73
N ASP A 223 -15.43 -8.80 -2.48
CA ASP A 223 -15.78 -10.15 -2.89
C ASP A 223 -16.25 -10.13 -4.35
N ASP A 224 -15.72 -11.05 -5.13
CA ASP A 224 -16.11 -11.36 -6.49
C ASP A 224 -16.93 -12.64 -6.41
N VAL A 225 -18.25 -12.49 -6.53
CA VAL A 225 -19.21 -13.60 -6.54
C VAL A 225 -19.49 -13.92 -8.01
N PRO A 226 -19.06 -15.07 -8.52
CA PRO A 226 -19.38 -15.47 -9.89
C PRO A 226 -20.90 -15.54 -10.07
N PRO A 227 -21.41 -15.41 -11.31
CA PRO A 227 -22.81 -15.69 -11.60
C PRO A 227 -23.19 -17.08 -11.07
N ASP A 228 -24.44 -17.27 -10.62
CA ASP A 228 -24.99 -18.51 -10.01
C ASP A 228 -24.77 -19.81 -10.82
N ASN A 229 -24.26 -19.70 -12.04
CA ASN A 229 -24.11 -20.75 -13.03
C ASN A 229 -22.65 -21.20 -13.19
N ASP A 230 -21.71 -20.58 -12.47
CA ASP A 230 -20.28 -20.84 -12.54
C ASP A 230 -19.81 -21.48 -11.23
N ASN A 231 -19.30 -22.72 -11.31
CA ASN A 231 -18.74 -23.46 -10.16
C ASN A 231 -17.40 -22.87 -9.66
N THR A 232 -17.00 -21.71 -10.17
CA THR A 232 -15.81 -21.00 -9.70
C THR A 232 -16.02 -20.58 -8.24
N PRO A 233 -15.06 -20.86 -7.32
CA PRO A 233 -15.17 -20.40 -5.94
C PRO A 233 -15.11 -18.86 -5.90
N PRO A 234 -15.84 -18.22 -4.97
CA PRO A 234 -15.76 -16.78 -4.80
C PRO A 234 -14.32 -16.36 -4.50
N SER A 235 -13.90 -15.25 -5.09
CA SER A 235 -12.56 -14.72 -4.90
C SER A 235 -12.64 -13.37 -4.19
N THR A 236 -11.74 -13.15 -3.23
CA THR A 236 -11.70 -11.93 -2.44
C THR A 236 -10.42 -11.18 -2.74
N PHE A 237 -10.55 -9.91 -3.10
CA PHE A 237 -9.41 -9.05 -3.41
C PHE A 237 -9.31 -7.92 -2.41
N LYS A 238 -8.10 -7.71 -1.87
CA LYS A 238 -7.80 -6.58 -1.01
C LYS A 238 -7.73 -5.31 -1.85
N VAL A 239 -8.46 -4.28 -1.43
CA VAL A 239 -8.45 -2.96 -2.07
C VAL A 239 -7.95 -1.86 -1.15
N SER A 240 -7.89 -2.11 0.15
CA SER A 240 -7.35 -1.17 1.11
C SER A 240 -6.72 -1.92 2.29
N GLY A 241 -5.56 -1.44 2.73
CA GLY A 241 -4.86 -1.95 3.91
C GLY A 241 -4.82 -0.92 5.02
N SER A 242 -5.02 -1.37 6.26
CA SER A 242 -5.00 -0.52 7.45
C SER A 242 -3.68 -0.63 8.22
N ALA A 243 -3.27 0.48 8.83
CA ALA A 243 -2.23 0.52 9.84
C ALA A 243 -2.57 1.55 10.93
N TYR A 244 -1.95 1.38 12.09
CA TYR A 244 -2.35 2.12 13.29
C TYR A 244 -1.13 2.64 14.05
N LYS A 245 -1.31 3.77 14.73
CA LYS A 245 -0.36 4.30 15.72
C LYS A 245 -1.09 4.85 16.93
N LEU A 246 -0.83 4.26 18.08
CA LEU A 246 -1.38 4.71 19.36
C LEU A 246 -0.31 5.51 20.11
N THR A 247 -0.72 6.62 20.70
CA THR A 247 0.08 7.46 21.59
C THR A 247 -0.69 7.65 22.89
N ARG A 248 -0.06 8.27 23.90
CA ARG A 248 -0.73 8.54 25.18
C ARG A 248 -2.01 9.36 25.05
N LEU A 249 -2.02 10.33 24.13
CA LEU A 249 -3.11 11.31 24.01
C LEU A 249 -4.02 11.08 22.80
N ARG A 250 -3.56 10.30 21.82
CA ARG A 250 -4.16 10.25 20.48
C ARG A 250 -3.94 8.89 19.83
N SER A 251 -4.87 8.51 18.96
CA SER A 251 -4.81 7.32 18.12
C SER A 251 -4.92 7.73 16.66
N LEU A 252 -4.13 7.09 15.80
CA LEU A 252 -4.16 7.22 14.34
C LEU A 252 -4.56 5.89 13.74
N HIS A 253 -5.58 5.90 12.88
CA HIS A 253 -5.85 4.87 11.88
C HIS A 253 -5.60 5.50 10.52
N HIS A 254 -4.68 4.93 9.74
CA HIS A 254 -4.58 5.26 8.34
C HIS A 254 -4.74 4.03 7.45
N GLY A 255 -5.18 4.25 6.24
CA GLY A 255 -5.25 3.21 5.24
C GLY A 255 -5.03 3.76 3.85
N THR A 256 -4.76 2.83 2.96
CA THR A 256 -4.68 3.09 1.51
C THR A 256 -6.02 2.75 0.87
N CYS A 257 -6.26 3.14 -0.37
CA CYS A 257 -7.37 2.63 -1.17
C CYS A 257 -6.93 2.61 -2.64
N LEU A 258 -6.84 1.40 -3.22
CA LEU A 258 -6.46 1.16 -4.60
C LEU A 258 -7.64 1.49 -5.51
N LEU A 259 -7.70 2.72 -6.01
CA LEU A 259 -8.83 3.18 -6.80
C LEU A 259 -8.66 2.83 -8.26
N SER A 260 -7.55 3.26 -8.86
CA SER A 260 -7.32 3.17 -10.30
C SER A 260 -5.82 3.15 -10.66
N THR A 261 -4.98 2.51 -9.84
CA THR A 261 -3.53 2.43 -10.15
C THR A 261 -3.29 1.76 -11.50
N PRO A 262 -2.50 2.37 -12.40
CA PRO A 262 -2.09 1.74 -13.65
C PRO A 262 -0.99 0.70 -13.44
N ASN A 263 -0.45 0.58 -12.22
CA ASN A 263 0.70 -0.27 -11.89
C ASN A 263 0.30 -1.59 -11.21
N LEU A 264 -0.99 -1.95 -11.18
CA LEU A 264 -1.50 -3.08 -10.39
C LEU A 264 -0.77 -4.41 -10.66
N ASP A 265 -0.51 -4.72 -11.92
CA ASP A 265 0.23 -5.91 -12.39
C ASP A 265 1.74 -5.83 -12.13
N ARG A 266 2.25 -4.61 -11.92
CA ARG A 266 3.67 -4.28 -11.70
C ARG A 266 4.04 -4.16 -10.22
N VAL A 267 3.08 -3.93 -9.32
CA VAL A 267 3.32 -3.81 -7.86
C VAL A 267 4.19 -4.95 -7.34
N GLY A 268 3.92 -6.18 -7.77
CA GLY A 268 4.68 -7.35 -7.35
C GLY A 268 6.17 -7.30 -7.70
N ARG A 269 6.58 -6.52 -8.70
CA ARG A 269 8.00 -6.34 -9.06
C ARG A 269 8.76 -5.53 -8.01
N PHE A 270 8.09 -4.63 -7.30
CA PHE A 270 8.67 -3.82 -6.23
C PHE A 270 8.61 -4.52 -4.86
N LEU A 271 7.59 -5.36 -4.63
CA LEU A 271 7.32 -5.99 -3.33
C LEU A 271 7.81 -7.45 -3.21
N ARG A 272 8.68 -7.90 -4.13
CA ARG A 272 9.29 -9.24 -4.12
C ARG A 272 10.80 -9.11 -4.03
N SER A 273 11.32 -9.00 -2.81
CA SER A 273 12.75 -8.91 -2.60
C SER A 273 13.49 -10.16 -3.10
N PRO A 274 14.61 -9.99 -3.85
CA PRO A 274 15.51 -11.09 -4.21
C PRO A 274 16.28 -11.64 -3.00
N ALA A 275 16.44 -10.87 -1.92
CA ALA A 275 17.10 -11.34 -0.69
C ALA A 275 16.18 -12.18 0.20
N ALA A 276 14.86 -12.11 0.03
CA ALA A 276 13.91 -12.77 0.94
C ALA A 276 14.15 -14.28 1.15
N PRO A 277 14.52 -15.10 0.13
CA PRO A 277 14.81 -16.52 0.34
C PRO A 277 16.03 -16.80 1.24
N TYR A 278 16.94 -15.84 1.36
CA TYR A 278 18.19 -15.95 2.11
C TYR A 278 18.12 -15.28 3.49
N LEU A 279 17.04 -14.52 3.76
CA LEU A 279 16.91 -13.70 4.95
C LEU A 279 15.99 -14.33 5.99
N LYS A 280 16.48 -14.37 7.24
CA LYS A 280 15.70 -14.65 8.44
C LYS A 280 15.68 -13.41 9.32
N ALA A 281 14.56 -12.71 9.36
CA ALA A 281 14.39 -11.52 10.19
C ALA A 281 13.63 -11.82 11.48
N ARG A 282 13.89 -11.01 12.53
CA ARG A 282 13.00 -10.88 13.69
C ARG A 282 12.07 -9.70 13.42
N GLY A 283 10.79 -9.90 13.18
CA GLY A 283 9.90 -8.78 12.85
C GLY A 283 8.52 -9.20 12.39
N VAL A 284 7.72 -8.21 11.99
CA VAL A 284 6.39 -8.42 11.41
C VAL A 284 6.54 -8.49 9.89
N ASP A 285 6.38 -9.68 9.34
CA ASP A 285 6.38 -9.91 7.88
C ASP A 285 5.09 -9.37 7.25
N SER A 286 5.16 -8.94 5.98
CA SER A 286 3.95 -8.61 5.23
C SER A 286 3.13 -9.86 4.92
N VAL A 287 1.81 -9.76 5.09
CA VAL A 287 0.85 -10.78 4.61
C VAL A 287 0.44 -10.45 3.19
N ARG A 288 0.90 -11.26 2.23
CA ARG A 288 0.51 -11.10 0.82
C ARG A 288 -0.97 -11.40 0.63
N SER A 289 -1.64 -10.60 -0.18
CA SER A 289 -3.04 -10.80 -0.56
C SER A 289 -3.21 -10.44 -2.04
N PRO A 290 -4.08 -11.13 -2.79
CA PRO A 290 -4.53 -10.66 -4.10
C PRO A 290 -5.11 -9.25 -3.96
N ILE A 291 -4.77 -8.36 -4.88
CA ILE A 291 -5.22 -6.97 -4.89
C ILE A 291 -6.03 -6.65 -6.14
N ARG A 292 -6.90 -5.66 -6.05
CA ARG A 292 -7.70 -5.16 -7.18
C ARG A 292 -7.88 -3.65 -7.08
N ASN A 293 -8.10 -2.99 -8.21
CA ASN A 293 -8.61 -1.63 -8.24
C ASN A 293 -10.11 -1.61 -7.96
N VAL A 294 -10.56 -0.61 -7.21
CA VAL A 294 -11.98 -0.37 -6.98
C VAL A 294 -12.69 0.10 -8.26
N GLY A 295 -12.01 0.88 -9.10
CA GLY A 295 -12.59 1.43 -10.34
C GLY A 295 -13.37 2.73 -10.15
N VAL A 296 -13.08 3.49 -9.08
CA VAL A 296 -13.68 4.82 -8.84
C VAL A 296 -12.64 5.94 -9.02
N GLY A 297 -13.09 7.15 -9.34
CA GLY A 297 -12.21 8.32 -9.45
C GLY A 297 -11.82 8.88 -8.08
N ASN A 298 -10.59 9.39 -7.96
CA ASN A 298 -10.06 9.93 -6.70
C ASN A 298 -10.94 11.01 -6.08
N ALA A 299 -11.40 11.98 -6.87
CA ALA A 299 -12.24 13.08 -6.38
C ALA A 299 -13.58 12.57 -5.81
N ALA A 300 -14.25 11.66 -6.52
CA ALA A 300 -15.50 11.05 -6.05
C ALA A 300 -15.29 10.25 -4.75
N PHE A 301 -14.17 9.54 -4.63
CA PHE A 301 -13.80 8.86 -3.40
C PHE A 301 -13.51 9.83 -2.25
N GLU A 302 -12.72 10.88 -2.48
CA GLU A 302 -12.44 11.92 -1.47
C GLU A 302 -13.74 12.54 -0.96
N GLU A 303 -14.65 12.94 -1.86
CA GLU A 303 -15.96 13.52 -1.52
C GLU A 303 -16.83 12.55 -0.71
N ALA A 304 -16.90 11.27 -1.11
CA ALA A 304 -17.69 10.27 -0.40
C ALA A 304 -17.14 9.99 1.02
N VAL A 305 -15.82 9.93 1.18
CA VAL A 305 -15.18 9.76 2.49
C VAL A 305 -15.40 10.97 3.39
N ILE A 306 -15.31 12.19 2.85
CA ILE A 306 -15.61 13.43 3.56
C ILE A 306 -17.06 13.44 4.05
N ALA A 307 -18.01 13.05 3.18
CA ALA A 307 -19.43 12.99 3.54
C ALA A 307 -19.69 11.98 4.67
N GLU A 308 -19.11 10.78 4.60
CA GLU A 308 -19.23 9.76 5.64
C GLU A 308 -18.57 10.17 6.96
N PHE A 309 -17.44 10.88 6.90
CA PHE A 309 -16.79 11.44 8.08
C PHE A 309 -17.65 12.53 8.73
N GLY A 310 -18.22 13.43 7.92
CA GLY A 310 -19.17 14.46 8.36
C GLY A 310 -20.42 13.88 9.00
N ALA A 311 -20.95 12.77 8.47
CA ALA A 311 -22.07 12.05 9.09
C ALA A 311 -21.71 11.42 10.44
N LEU A 312 -20.46 10.97 10.63
CA LEU A 312 -20.01 10.36 11.89
C LEU A 312 -19.67 11.35 12.99
N TYR A 313 -19.15 12.54 12.64
CA TYR A 313 -18.55 13.46 13.61
C TYR A 313 -19.10 14.88 13.55
N GLY A 314 -19.83 15.24 12.50
CA GLY A 314 -20.34 16.59 12.25
C GLY A 314 -19.68 17.22 11.02
N ASN A 315 -20.46 18.01 10.29
CA ASN A 315 -19.99 18.71 9.09
C ASN A 315 -19.18 19.96 9.46
N VAL A 316 -18.01 20.09 8.84
CA VAL A 316 -17.12 21.26 8.95
C VAL A 316 -16.57 21.62 7.57
N ASP A 317 -16.04 22.84 7.45
CA ASP A 317 -15.33 23.26 6.24
C ASP A 317 -14.12 22.35 5.98
N VAL A 318 -13.94 21.95 4.71
CA VAL A 318 -12.78 21.17 4.26
C VAL A 318 -11.62 22.12 3.97
N GLU A 319 -10.48 21.88 4.61
CA GLU A 319 -9.27 22.66 4.38
C GLU A 319 -8.37 21.97 3.36
N THR A 320 -8.19 22.60 2.19
CA THR A 320 -7.25 22.11 1.17
C THR A 320 -5.89 22.74 1.40
N VAL A 321 -4.88 21.92 1.67
CA VAL A 321 -3.51 22.36 1.94
C VAL A 321 -2.60 22.04 0.75
N THR A 322 -1.85 23.03 0.28
CA THR A 322 -0.88 22.87 -0.80
C THR A 322 0.47 22.38 -0.28
N ARG A 323 1.35 21.92 -1.19
CA ARG A 323 2.75 21.59 -0.84
C ARG A 323 3.43 22.74 -0.08
N ARG A 324 3.23 23.98 -0.55
CA ARG A 324 3.81 25.18 0.05
C ARG A 324 3.31 25.42 1.47
N ASP A 325 2.00 25.34 1.68
CA ASP A 325 1.39 25.54 3.01
C ASP A 325 1.98 24.56 4.04
N ILE A 326 2.20 23.30 3.63
CA ILE A 326 2.78 22.27 4.51
C ILE A 326 4.27 22.53 4.77
N GLN A 327 5.02 22.97 3.75
CA GLN A 327 6.47 23.26 3.86
C GLN A 327 6.77 24.48 4.74
N GLU A 328 5.84 25.41 4.87
CA GLU A 328 5.97 26.59 5.75
C GLU A 328 5.90 26.22 7.25
N ILE A 329 5.55 24.97 7.60
CA ILE A 329 5.47 24.49 8.97
C ILE A 329 6.83 23.88 9.40
N PRO A 330 7.60 24.52 10.31
CA PRO A 330 8.95 24.06 10.64
C PRO A 330 8.98 22.65 11.25
N ASP A 331 7.99 22.31 12.08
CA ASP A 331 7.87 20.97 12.69
C ASP A 331 7.65 19.88 11.64
N VAL A 332 6.91 20.18 10.57
CA VAL A 332 6.70 19.25 9.46
C VAL A 332 7.97 19.09 8.65
N MET A 333 8.72 20.16 8.39
CA MET A 333 9.98 20.05 7.67
C MET A 333 11.04 19.27 8.45
N ARG A 334 11.14 19.43 9.78
CA ARG A 334 12.01 18.57 10.59
C ARG A 334 11.64 17.10 10.48
N GLY A 335 10.35 16.78 10.52
CA GLY A 335 9.87 15.41 10.33
C GLY A 335 10.07 14.89 8.91
N HIS A 336 10.04 15.76 7.89
CA HIS A 336 10.32 15.44 6.49
C HIS A 336 11.78 15.05 6.30
N ASP A 337 12.70 15.87 6.83
CA ASP A 337 14.15 15.62 6.79
C ASP A 337 14.51 14.31 7.52
N GLU A 338 13.92 14.07 8.70
CA GLU A 338 14.07 12.80 9.42
C GLU A 338 13.60 11.62 8.57
N LEU A 339 12.40 11.68 7.99
CA LEU A 339 11.83 10.59 7.20
C LEU A 339 12.64 10.28 5.92
N LYS A 340 13.33 11.28 5.35
CA LYS A 340 14.22 11.13 4.19
C LYS A 340 15.59 10.56 4.56
N SER A 341 16.00 10.65 5.83
CA SER A 341 17.33 10.19 6.23
C SER A 341 17.48 8.67 6.04
N LEU A 342 18.64 8.25 5.55
CA LEU A 342 18.96 6.83 5.41
C LEU A 342 18.96 6.11 6.77
N ASP A 343 19.31 6.82 7.83
CA ASP A 343 19.22 6.30 9.20
C ASP A 343 17.77 5.94 9.54
N TRP A 344 16.81 6.82 9.29
CA TRP A 344 15.41 6.49 9.50
C TRP A 344 14.93 5.33 8.62
N ILE A 345 15.29 5.33 7.33
CA ILE A 345 14.81 4.31 6.40
C ILE A 345 15.40 2.93 6.73
N TYR A 346 16.69 2.84 7.05
CA TYR A 346 17.41 1.56 7.13
C TYR A 346 17.85 1.16 8.55
N THR A 347 18.27 2.08 9.41
CA THR A 347 18.85 1.72 10.73
C THR A 347 17.78 1.42 11.79
N GLN A 348 16.53 1.66 11.44
CA GLN A 348 15.35 1.20 12.18
C GLN A 348 15.04 -0.30 11.98
N THR A 349 15.77 -0.98 11.11
CA THR A 349 15.57 -2.40 10.79
C THR A 349 15.94 -3.28 11.98
N PRO A 350 15.03 -4.16 12.45
CA PRO A 350 15.36 -5.16 13.48
C PRO A 350 16.49 -6.09 13.06
N GLN A 351 17.05 -6.84 14.02
CA GLN A 351 18.09 -7.81 13.71
C GLN A 351 17.59 -8.86 12.70
N PHE A 352 18.45 -9.20 11.75
CA PHE A 352 18.23 -10.30 10.81
C PHE A 352 19.54 -11.00 10.45
N THR A 353 19.40 -12.19 9.88
CA THR A 353 20.51 -12.99 9.35
C THR A 353 20.29 -13.25 7.88
N PHE A 354 21.34 -13.12 7.08
CA PHE A 354 21.44 -13.57 5.70
C PHE A 354 22.30 -14.82 5.65
N SER A 355 21.88 -15.86 4.93
CA SER A 355 22.73 -17.02 4.69
C SER A 355 22.50 -17.66 3.32
N THR A 356 23.60 -18.00 2.63
CA THR A 356 23.57 -18.73 1.35
C THR A 356 23.21 -20.20 1.51
N ARG A 357 23.23 -20.73 2.75
CA ARG A 357 22.86 -22.11 3.08
C ARG A 357 21.72 -22.17 4.11
N PRO A 358 20.99 -23.29 4.20
CA PRO A 358 20.09 -23.53 5.33
C PRO A 358 20.89 -23.57 6.63
N THR A 359 20.33 -23.04 7.71
CA THR A 359 20.92 -23.07 9.05
C THR A 359 19.97 -23.78 10.03
N VAL A 360 20.44 -24.08 11.24
CA VAL A 360 19.57 -24.64 12.29
C VAL A 360 18.40 -23.69 12.61
N ASP A 361 18.67 -22.38 12.65
CA ASP A 361 17.67 -21.35 12.95
C ASP A 361 16.77 -21.01 11.75
N ASP A 362 17.20 -21.34 10.53
CA ASP A 362 16.43 -21.18 9.30
C ASP A 362 16.67 -22.34 8.32
N PRO A 363 15.94 -23.47 8.49
CA PRO A 363 16.15 -24.69 7.71
C PRO A 363 15.52 -24.63 6.31
N ARG A 364 14.95 -23.49 5.90
CA ARG A 364 14.32 -23.35 4.58
C ARG A 364 15.35 -23.63 3.47
N PRO A 365 14.96 -24.35 2.40
CA PRO A 365 15.84 -24.56 1.27
C PRO A 365 16.19 -23.22 0.61
N ARG A 366 17.46 -23.07 0.22
CA ARG A 366 17.92 -21.89 -0.52
C ARG A 366 17.74 -22.13 -2.02
N PRO A 367 17.43 -21.08 -2.80
CA PRO A 367 17.45 -21.19 -4.24
C PRO A 367 18.89 -21.52 -4.72
N PRO A 368 19.04 -22.17 -5.89
CA PRO A 368 20.35 -22.44 -6.45
C PRO A 368 21.10 -21.13 -6.68
N LEU A 369 22.37 -21.11 -6.28
CA LEU A 369 23.26 -20.00 -6.58
C LEU A 369 23.55 -19.96 -8.09
N PRO A 370 23.77 -18.77 -8.68
CA PRO A 370 24.19 -18.67 -10.08
C PRO A 370 25.42 -19.51 -10.41
N ASP A 371 25.46 -20.08 -11.62
CA ASP A 371 26.51 -21.02 -12.05
C ASP A 371 27.94 -20.45 -12.03
N TYR A 372 28.07 -19.11 -12.09
CA TYR A 372 29.35 -18.42 -12.02
C TYR A 372 29.89 -18.25 -10.59
N LEU A 373 29.10 -18.60 -9.56
CA LEU A 373 29.55 -18.63 -8.17
C LEU A 373 30.11 -20.00 -7.79
N SER A 374 31.06 -20.02 -6.86
CA SER A 374 31.57 -21.27 -6.30
C SER A 374 30.43 -22.05 -5.63
N ARG A 375 30.33 -23.35 -5.92
CA ARG A 375 29.37 -24.26 -5.26
C ARG A 375 29.61 -24.39 -3.75
N ASP A 376 30.84 -24.09 -3.33
CA ASP A 376 31.24 -24.13 -1.93
C ASP A 376 30.97 -22.82 -1.20
N LEU A 377 30.50 -21.76 -1.88
CA LEU A 377 30.20 -20.46 -1.27
C LEU A 377 29.22 -20.59 -0.10
N ASP A 378 29.74 -20.38 1.10
CA ASP A 378 28.97 -20.29 2.33
C ASP A 378 29.20 -18.91 2.93
N LEU A 379 28.20 -18.04 2.84
CA LEU A 379 28.24 -16.71 3.42
C LEU A 379 27.09 -16.56 4.41
N SER A 380 27.41 -16.16 5.63
CA SER A 380 26.46 -15.82 6.67
C SER A 380 26.75 -14.43 7.23
N ILE A 381 25.73 -13.56 7.25
CA ILE A 381 25.83 -12.19 7.78
C ILE A 381 24.74 -11.99 8.81
N THR A 382 25.10 -11.53 10.01
CA THR A 382 24.16 -11.02 11.00
C THR A 382 24.22 -9.50 10.98
N ALA A 383 23.06 -8.86 10.82
CA ALA A 383 22.95 -7.41 10.83
C ALA A 383 21.94 -6.93 11.88
N ARG A 384 22.27 -5.80 12.52
CA ARG A 384 21.43 -5.11 13.51
C ARG A 384 21.48 -3.61 13.22
N HIS A 385 20.32 -2.95 13.23
CA HIS A 385 20.22 -1.53 12.88
C HIS A 385 20.85 -1.19 11.52
N GLY A 386 20.72 -2.11 10.55
CA GLY A 386 21.30 -2.00 9.22
C GLY A 386 22.83 -2.12 9.15
N GLN A 387 23.51 -2.38 10.27
CA GLN A 387 24.95 -2.60 10.35
C GLN A 387 25.26 -4.09 10.49
N ILE A 388 26.27 -4.57 9.76
CA ILE A 388 26.80 -5.92 9.92
C ILE A 388 27.54 -5.99 11.25
N THR A 389 27.13 -6.93 12.10
CA THR A 389 27.76 -7.20 13.41
C THR A 389 28.57 -8.48 13.43
N GLU A 390 28.34 -9.35 12.45
CA GLU A 390 29.05 -10.62 12.30
C GLU A 390 28.98 -11.06 10.84
N ALA A 391 30.10 -11.50 10.28
CA ALA A 391 30.17 -12.11 8.96
C ALA A 391 31.08 -13.35 8.98
N LYS A 392 30.56 -14.47 8.47
CA LYS A 392 31.26 -15.74 8.35
C LYS A 392 31.24 -16.19 6.89
N GLY A 393 32.37 -16.69 6.40
CA GLY A 393 32.56 -17.04 5.00
C GLY A 393 33.40 -18.30 4.83
N ALA A 394 32.98 -19.20 3.94
CA ALA A 394 33.83 -20.20 3.32
C ALA A 394 33.87 -19.95 1.81
N GLY A 395 35.07 -19.85 1.24
CA GLY A 395 35.26 -19.47 -0.17
C GLY A 395 35.02 -17.97 -0.46
N ILE A 396 34.97 -17.13 0.57
CA ILE A 396 34.78 -15.67 0.48
C ILE A 396 35.47 -14.98 1.66
N GLU A 397 36.17 -13.87 1.39
CA GLU A 397 36.78 -13.06 2.44
C GLU A 397 35.71 -12.16 3.08
N THR A 398 35.63 -12.16 4.41
CA THR A 398 34.60 -11.40 5.16
C THR A 398 35.18 -10.33 6.09
N SER A 399 36.50 -10.17 6.12
CA SER A 399 37.21 -9.18 6.96
C SER A 399 36.71 -7.76 6.70
N ALA A 400 36.47 -7.41 5.44
CA ALA A 400 35.99 -6.11 4.99
C ALA A 400 34.51 -5.84 5.30
N LEU A 401 33.76 -6.82 5.81
CA LEU A 401 32.33 -6.68 6.11
C LEU A 401 32.04 -6.22 7.53
N ASP A 402 33.04 -6.26 8.43
CA ASP A 402 32.83 -5.91 9.82
C ASP A 402 32.39 -4.44 9.96
N SER A 403 31.34 -4.22 10.77
CA SER A 403 30.78 -2.89 11.04
C SER A 403 30.30 -2.10 9.82
N VAL A 404 30.16 -2.73 8.65
CA VAL A 404 29.64 -2.09 7.44
C VAL A 404 28.13 -1.89 7.54
N TYR A 405 27.66 -0.70 7.19
CA TYR A 405 26.23 -0.45 7.02
C TYR A 405 25.78 -0.91 5.63
N LEU A 406 24.85 -1.86 5.57
CA LEU A 406 24.39 -2.46 4.31
C LEU A 406 23.88 -1.42 3.30
N HIS A 407 23.16 -0.41 3.78
CA HIS A 407 22.62 0.66 2.93
C HIS A 407 23.67 1.69 2.47
N LYS A 408 24.91 1.61 2.99
CA LYS A 408 26.04 2.44 2.56
C LYS A 408 26.98 1.71 1.60
N VAL A 409 26.71 0.44 1.29
CA VAL A 409 27.50 -0.30 0.30
C VAL A 409 27.06 0.13 -1.09
N ASP A 410 27.92 0.89 -1.76
CA ASP A 410 27.74 1.31 -3.15
C ASP A 410 27.90 0.13 -4.11
N ASP A 411 28.94 -0.68 -3.88
CA ASP A 411 29.28 -1.82 -4.72
C ASP A 411 29.94 -2.93 -3.89
N TRP A 412 29.24 -4.06 -3.77
CA TRP A 412 29.71 -5.22 -3.02
C TRP A 412 30.98 -5.85 -3.60
N ARG A 413 31.31 -5.59 -4.87
CA ARG A 413 32.55 -6.09 -5.49
C ARG A 413 33.80 -5.56 -4.80
N THR A 414 33.70 -4.36 -4.23
CA THR A 414 34.80 -3.74 -3.47
C THR A 414 35.07 -4.41 -2.13
N LEU A 415 34.09 -5.17 -1.60
CA LEU A 415 34.18 -5.81 -0.29
C LEU A 415 34.44 -7.31 -0.38
N VAL A 416 33.90 -8.00 -1.40
CA VAL A 416 33.91 -9.47 -1.47
C VAL A 416 34.34 -10.04 -2.83
N GLY A 417 34.91 -9.20 -3.70
CA GLY A 417 35.38 -9.59 -5.03
C GLY A 417 34.29 -9.64 -6.10
N GLU A 418 34.71 -9.80 -7.37
CA GLU A 418 33.85 -9.58 -8.55
C GLU A 418 32.61 -10.48 -8.59
N SER A 419 32.79 -11.79 -8.54
CA SER A 419 31.67 -12.74 -8.73
C SER A 419 30.63 -12.65 -7.60
N ALA A 420 31.07 -12.77 -6.35
CA ALA A 420 30.18 -12.69 -5.19
C ALA A 420 29.58 -11.29 -5.04
N GLY A 421 30.37 -10.24 -5.25
CA GLY A 421 29.91 -8.86 -5.14
C GLY A 421 28.87 -8.50 -6.19
N SER A 422 29.06 -8.92 -7.44
CA SER A 422 28.09 -8.72 -8.52
C SER A 422 26.73 -9.36 -8.17
N TRP A 423 26.76 -10.57 -7.60
CA TRP A 423 25.54 -11.23 -7.12
C TRP A 423 24.90 -10.49 -5.94
N LEU A 424 25.68 -10.08 -4.93
CA LEU A 424 25.19 -9.37 -3.76
C LEU A 424 24.60 -7.99 -4.10
N ASN A 425 25.13 -7.29 -5.10
CA ASN A 425 24.53 -6.07 -5.64
C ASN A 425 23.10 -6.32 -6.14
N GLY A 426 22.84 -7.48 -6.76
CA GLY A 426 21.50 -7.89 -7.19
C GLY A 426 20.58 -8.26 -6.02
N VAL A 427 21.13 -8.83 -4.96
CA VAL A 427 20.40 -9.32 -3.77
C VAL A 427 20.04 -8.18 -2.82
N PHE A 428 21.01 -7.39 -2.39
CA PHE A 428 20.80 -6.29 -1.45
C PHE A 428 20.39 -4.97 -2.12
N GLY A 429 20.53 -4.89 -3.45
CA GLY A 429 20.35 -3.66 -4.20
C GLY A 429 21.56 -2.72 -4.07
N PRO A 430 21.67 -1.73 -4.99
CA PRO A 430 22.68 -0.69 -4.89
C PRO A 430 22.39 0.26 -3.71
N ARG A 431 23.35 1.14 -3.39
CA ARG A 431 23.11 2.24 -2.47
C ARG A 431 21.87 3.04 -2.91
N PRO A 432 20.97 3.41 -1.97
CA PRO A 432 19.84 4.28 -2.26
C PRO A 432 20.35 5.67 -2.65
N CYS A 433 19.85 6.23 -3.76
CA CYS A 433 20.14 7.61 -4.17
C CYS A 433 19.45 8.65 -3.28
#